data_AF-A0A1I3E5W3-F1
#
_entry.id   AF-A0A1I3E5W3-F1
#
_cell.length_a   1.000
_cell.length_b   1.000
_cell.length_c   1.000
_cell.angle_alpha   90.00
_cell.angle_beta   90.00
_cell.angle_gamma   90.00
#
_symmetry.space_group_name_H-M   'P 1'
#
loop_
_entity.id
_entity.type
_entity.pdbx_description
1 polymer ?
#
loop_
_entity_poly.entity_id
_entity_poly.type
_entity_poly.pdbx_seq_one_letter_code
_entity_poly.pdbx_strand_id
1 'polypeptide(L)' 'MIRTITIGSCISVQGVFERQQANGNIVVRVGSKTYEGKPVALT' A
#
# COMPACT_ATOMS: atom_id res chain seq x y z
N MET A 1 -5.57 1.70 -10.05
CA MET A 1 -5.52 0.23 -9.83
C MET A 1 -5.57 -0.06 -8.33
N ILE A 2 -6.22 -1.14 -7.89
CA ILE A 2 -6.18 -1.55 -6.49
C ILE A 2 -4.86 -2.27 -6.20
N ARG A 3 -4.27 -1.99 -5.05
CA ARG A 3 -3.05 -2.64 -4.54
C ARG A 3 -3.24 -2.96 -3.07
N THR A 4 -2.52 -3.97 -2.60
CA THR A 4 -2.42 -4.33 -1.19
C THR A 4 -1.03 -4.00 -0.69
N ILE A 5 -0.93 -3.36 0.46
CA ILE A 5 0.31 -3.12 1.18
C ILE A 5 0.33 -3.85 2.52
N THR A 6 1.52 -4.15 3.03
CA THR A 6 1.74 -4.54 4.42
C THR A 6 2.27 -3.38 5.25
N ILE A 7 1.75 -3.23 6.47
CA ILE A 7 2.19 -2.27 7.48
C ILE A 7 2.62 -3.08 8.71
N GLY A 8 3.91 -3.05 9.03
CA GLY A 8 4.47 -3.95 10.04
C GLY A 8 4.38 -5.42 9.61
N SER A 9 4.32 -6.33 10.59
CA SER A 9 4.32 -7.79 10.35
C SER A 9 2.93 -8.41 10.21
N CYS A 10 1.87 -7.74 10.68
CA CYS A 10 0.55 -8.36 10.87
C CYS A 10 -0.62 -7.61 10.22
N ILE A 11 -0.39 -6.45 9.59
CA ILE A 11 -1.46 -5.64 8.99
C ILE A 11 -1.30 -5.62 7.49
N SER A 12 -2.38 -5.94 6.77
CA SER A 12 -2.51 -5.74 5.33
C SER A 12 -3.61 -4.72 5.04
N VAL A 13 -3.35 -3.78 4.14
CA VAL A 13 -4.29 -2.72 3.74
C VAL A 13 -4.47 -2.77 2.23
N GLN A 14 -5.71 -2.92 1.77
CA GLN A 14 -6.06 -2.88 0.36
C GLN A 14 -6.67 -1.51 0.01
N GLY A 15 -6.18 -0.88 -1.06
CA GLY A 15 -6.67 0.43 -1.49
C GLY A 15 -6.27 0.81 -2.91
N VAL A 16 -6.67 2.01 -3.34
CA VAL A 16 -6.32 2.56 -4.66
C VAL A 16 -4.87 3.03 -4.65
N PHE A 17 -4.06 2.57 -5.59
CA PHE A 17 -2.68 3.06 -5.75
C PHE A 17 -2.67 4.54 -6.13
N GLU A 18 -1.95 5.33 -5.34
CA GLU A 18 -1.76 6.77 -5.58
C GLU A 18 -0.37 7.05 -6.17
N ARG A 19 0.69 6.52 -5.53
CA ARG A 19 2.07 6.76 -5.96
C ARG A 19 3.06 5.75 -5.37
N GLN A 20 4.23 5.67 -5.99
CA GLN A 20 5.40 4.98 -5.45
C GLN A 20 6.31 5.97 -4.73
N GLN A 21 6.93 5.54 -3.64
CA GLN A 21 7.88 6.32 -2.87
C GLN A 21 9.32 5.87 -3.18
N ALA A 22 10.29 6.77 -3.02
CA ALA A 22 11.70 6.51 -3.35
C ALA A 22 12.32 5.33 -2.56
N ASN A 23 11.73 4.96 -1.42
CA ASN A 23 12.14 3.82 -0.58
C ASN A 23 11.57 2.46 -1.06
N GLY A 24 10.83 2.43 -2.16
CA GLY A 24 10.18 1.23 -2.69
C GLY A 24 8.81 0.90 -2.09
N ASN A 25 8.36 1.63 -1.07
CA ASN A 25 6.98 1.55 -0.61
C ASN A 25 6.02 2.15 -1.64
N ILE A 26 4.75 1.82 -1.49
CA ILE A 26 3.67 2.46 -2.25
C ILE A 26 2.66 3.08 -1.29
N VAL A 27 2.01 4.13 -1.76
CA VAL A 27 0.88 4.76 -1.05
C VAL A 27 -0.42 4.28 -1.67
N VAL A 28 -1.31 3.77 -0.83
CA VAL A 28 -2.68 3.41 -1.21
C VAL A 28 -3.70 4.28 -0.48
N ARG A 29 -4.80 4.63 -1.14
CA ARG A 29 -5.91 5.37 -0.56
C ARG A 29 -7.09 4.45 -0.25
N VAL A 30 -7.63 4.60 0.96
CA VAL A 30 -8.86 3.96 1.44
C VAL A 30 -9.81 5.07 1.89
N GLY A 31 -10.87 5.28 1.09
CA GLY A 31 -11.77 6.42 1.28
C GLY A 31 -11.03 7.75 1.16
N SER A 32 -10.97 8.50 2.25
CA SER A 32 -10.29 9.81 2.37
C SER A 32 -8.89 9.73 3.01
N LYS A 33 -8.43 8.54 3.41
CA LYS A 33 -7.14 8.35 4.08
C LYS A 33 -6.14 7.64 3.18
N THR A 34 -4.87 8.04 3.27
CA THR A 34 -3.75 7.38 2.59
C THR A 34 -2.92 6.58 3.58
N TYR A 35 -2.40 5.45 3.12
CA TYR A 35 -1.56 4.54 3.88
C TYR A 35 -0.32 4.20 3.06
N GLU A 36 0.85 4.23 3.68
CA GLU A 36 2.12 3.81 3.07
C GLU A 36 2.53 2.45 3.62
N GLY A 37 3.01 1.57 2.74
CA GLY A 37 3.55 0.28 3.16
C GLY A 37 4.24 -0.45 2.03
N LYS A 38 4.73 -1.65 2.33
CA LYS A 38 5.40 -2.50 1.35
C LYS A 38 4.36 -3.13 0.43
N PRO A 39 4.51 -3.06 -0.90
CA PRO A 39 3.59 -3.74 -1.81
C PRO A 39 3.63 -5.25 -1.58
N VAL A 40 2.46 -5.88 -1.47
CA VAL A 40 2.36 -7.33 -1.48
C VAL A 40 2.53 -7.78 -2.93
N ALA A 41 3.65 -8.45 -3.23
CA ALA A 41 3.81 -9.13 -4.51
C ALA A 41 2.91 -10.38 -4.52
N LEU A 42 2.08 -10.52 -5.56
CA LEU A 42 1.53 -11.84 -5.88
C LEU A 42 2.71 -12.65 -6.44
N THR A 43 3.19 -13.63 -5.67
CA THR A 43 4.04 -14.72 -6.20
C THR A 43 3.28 -15.56 -7.19
#